data_AF-A0AAE4VIM2-F1
#
_entry.id   AF-A0AAE4VIM2-F1
#
_cell.length_a   1.000
_cell.length_b   1.000
_cell.length_c   1.000
_cell.angle_alpha   90.00
_cell.angle_beta   90.00
_cell.angle_gamma   90.00
#
_symmetry.space_group_name_H-M   'P 1'
#
loop_
_entity.id
_entity.type
_entity.pdbx_description
1 polymer ?
#
loop_
_entity_poly.entity_id
_entity_poly.type
_entity_poly.pdbx_seq_one_letter_code
_entity_poly.pdbx_strand_id
1 'polypeptide(L)'
;MGFHSKLVALAVLSPATLVQAIATFAITNIDDIVVLAVMFGQAPGHRGAAIRVTAGQYLGFTAILAVSVGGALLGATLLPPAALPYFGLLPIVLGLRAAWLAWRDRRTQPAPTDDPATLLTPGTWQVAVITFANGGDNIGVYVPIFAVSTIATIGVYIIVFLIGVAIWCAAGRYFASHPIIAKALSRWGHIVLPVALITIGALILIKGGAFAL
;
A
#
# COMPACT_ATOMS: atom_id res chain seq x y z
N MET A 1 -11.26 -0.62 -35.93
CA MET A 1 -11.19 -0.62 -34.44
C MET A 1 -10.23 -1.67 -33.83
N GLY A 2 -9.77 -2.71 -34.55
CA GLY A 2 -9.00 -3.82 -33.92
C GLY A 2 -7.50 -3.59 -33.63
N PHE A 3 -6.81 -2.67 -34.32
CA PHE A 3 -5.36 -2.49 -34.15
C PHE A 3 -5.01 -1.54 -32.99
N HIS A 4 -5.71 -0.39 -32.89
CA HIS A 4 -5.56 0.52 -31.75
C HIS A 4 -5.94 -0.12 -30.43
N SER A 5 -7.04 -0.90 -30.35
CA SER A 5 -7.39 -1.61 -29.11
C SER A 5 -6.35 -2.66 -28.71
N LYS A 6 -5.70 -3.33 -29.66
CA LYS A 6 -4.61 -4.29 -29.38
C LYS A 6 -3.34 -3.60 -28.88
N LEU A 7 -2.97 -2.46 -29.46
CA LEU A 7 -1.82 -1.67 -29.01
C LEU A 7 -2.04 -1.07 -27.61
N VAL A 8 -3.24 -0.56 -27.33
CA VAL A 8 -3.60 -0.06 -25.99
C VAL A 8 -3.58 -1.21 -24.97
N ALA A 9 -4.13 -2.38 -25.31
CA ALA A 9 -4.08 -3.55 -24.44
C ALA A 9 -2.65 -4.03 -24.17
N LEU A 10 -1.77 -4.03 -25.19
CA LEU A 10 -0.35 -4.39 -25.04
C LEU A 10 0.41 -3.40 -24.16
N ALA A 11 0.14 -2.10 -24.30
CA ALA A 11 0.77 -1.05 -23.49
C ALA A 11 0.31 -1.11 -22.02
N VAL A 12 -0.98 -1.40 -21.78
CA VAL A 12 -1.55 -1.54 -20.44
C VAL A 12 -1.00 -2.78 -19.74
N LEU A 13 -0.89 -3.92 -20.44
CA LEU A 13 -0.33 -5.17 -19.93
C LEU A 13 1.19 -5.27 -20.10
N SER A 14 1.88 -4.14 -20.28
CA SER A 14 3.33 -4.16 -20.45
C SER A 14 4.02 -4.75 -19.20
N PRO A 15 5.16 -5.46 -19.35
CA PRO A 15 5.95 -5.93 -18.22
C PRO A 15 6.32 -4.81 -17.24
N ALA A 16 6.54 -3.60 -17.75
CA ALA A 16 6.85 -2.43 -16.93
C ALA A 16 5.68 -2.05 -16.00
N THR A 17 4.44 -2.06 -16.50
CA THR A 17 3.25 -1.79 -15.68
C THR A 17 3.09 -2.81 -14.56
N LEU A 18 3.28 -4.11 -14.89
CA LEU A 18 3.20 -5.19 -13.91
C LEU A 18 4.27 -5.06 -12.83
N VAL A 19 5.52 -4.81 -13.24
CA VAL A 19 6.63 -4.60 -12.30
C VAL A 19 6.36 -3.40 -11.40
N GLN A 20 5.88 -2.28 -11.96
CA GLN A 20 5.56 -1.09 -11.17
C GLN A 20 4.41 -1.35 -10.20
N ALA A 21 3.34 -2.06 -10.62
CA ALA A 21 2.24 -2.42 -9.74
C ALA A 21 2.70 -3.36 -8.61
N ILE A 22 3.44 -4.42 -8.93
CA ILE A 22 3.97 -5.35 -7.92
C ILE A 22 4.89 -4.62 -6.94
N ALA A 23 5.80 -3.80 -7.43
CA ALA A 23 6.72 -3.03 -6.58
C ALA A 23 5.96 -2.03 -5.70
N THR A 24 5.01 -1.29 -6.27
CA THR A 24 4.18 -0.33 -5.54
C THR A 24 3.42 -1.03 -4.41
N PHE A 25 2.78 -2.16 -4.71
CA PHE A 25 2.09 -2.97 -3.70
C PHE A 25 3.06 -3.44 -2.61
N ALA A 26 4.14 -4.11 -2.99
CA ALA A 26 5.07 -4.72 -2.04
C ALA A 26 5.70 -3.69 -1.09
N ILE A 27 6.07 -2.51 -1.62
CA ILE A 27 6.68 -1.44 -0.84
C ILE A 27 5.68 -0.84 0.15
N THR A 28 4.47 -0.52 -0.31
CA THR A 28 3.43 0.11 0.53
C THR A 28 2.82 -0.83 1.56
N ASN A 29 2.96 -2.14 1.39
CA ASN A 29 2.37 -3.12 2.31
C ASN A 29 3.43 -3.84 3.17
N ILE A 30 4.71 -3.47 3.10
CA ILE A 30 5.75 -4.19 3.86
C ILE A 30 5.50 -4.14 5.38
N ASP A 31 4.96 -3.03 5.87
CA ASP A 31 4.68 -2.84 7.30
C ASP A 31 3.43 -3.62 7.76
N ASP A 32 2.47 -3.85 6.85
CA ASP A 32 1.29 -4.68 7.09
C ASP A 32 1.64 -6.14 7.42
N ILE A 33 2.82 -6.63 7.00
CA ILE A 33 3.25 -8.01 7.29
C ILE A 33 3.28 -8.27 8.80
N VAL A 34 3.75 -7.30 9.60
CA VAL A 34 3.83 -7.45 11.06
C VAL A 34 2.43 -7.43 11.67
N VAL A 35 1.58 -6.51 11.24
CA VAL A 35 0.20 -6.41 11.72
C VAL A 35 -0.57 -7.69 11.38
N LEU A 36 -0.47 -8.18 10.15
CA LEU A 36 -1.06 -9.45 9.73
C LEU A 36 -0.50 -10.63 10.53
N ALA A 37 0.81 -10.69 10.76
CA ALA A 37 1.41 -11.74 11.58
C ALA A 37 0.86 -11.77 13.01
N VAL A 38 0.67 -10.61 13.62
CA VAL A 38 0.04 -10.49 14.95
C VAL A 38 -1.43 -10.92 14.91
N MET A 39 -2.21 -10.45 13.92
CA MET A 39 -3.63 -10.82 13.77
C MET A 39 -3.82 -12.33 13.54
N PHE A 40 -2.97 -12.96 12.73
CA PHE A 40 -2.98 -14.41 12.53
C PHE A 40 -2.47 -15.17 13.77
N GLY A 41 -1.52 -14.60 14.53
CA GLY A 41 -1.03 -15.18 15.80
C GLY A 41 -2.08 -15.18 16.91
N GLN A 42 -2.95 -14.16 16.94
CA GLN A 42 -4.12 -14.06 17.82
C GLN A 42 -5.29 -14.94 17.36
N ALA A 43 -5.14 -15.67 16.25
CA ALA A 43 -6.13 -16.54 15.64
C ALA A 43 -5.64 -18.00 15.55
N PRO A 44 -5.34 -18.69 16.68
CA PRO A 44 -4.68 -19.99 16.62
C PRO A 44 -5.53 -21.05 15.94
N GLY A 45 -4.96 -21.70 14.92
CA GLY A 45 -5.33 -23.04 14.44
C GLY A 45 -6.69 -23.24 13.76
N HIS A 46 -7.64 -22.32 13.88
CA HIS A 46 -8.99 -22.51 13.34
C HIS A 46 -9.12 -21.91 11.94
N ARG A 47 -9.54 -22.73 10.96
CA ARG A 47 -9.82 -22.31 9.58
C ARG A 47 -10.73 -21.08 9.52
N GLY A 48 -11.71 -20.99 10.42
CA GLY A 48 -12.61 -19.84 10.54
C GLY A 48 -11.92 -18.54 10.96
N ALA A 49 -10.90 -18.60 11.81
CA ALA A 49 -10.18 -17.41 12.25
C ALA A 49 -9.28 -16.86 11.13
N ALA A 50 -8.62 -17.73 10.38
CA ALA A 50 -7.86 -17.32 9.19
C ALA A 50 -8.76 -16.69 8.12
N ILE A 51 -9.97 -17.22 7.90
CA ILE A 51 -10.95 -16.64 6.98
C ILE A 51 -11.36 -15.23 7.42
N ARG A 52 -11.60 -15.00 8.72
CA ARG A 52 -11.96 -13.67 9.23
C ARG A 52 -10.84 -12.64 9.01
N VAL A 53 -9.59 -13.01 9.28
CA VAL A 53 -8.44 -12.12 9.05
C VAL A 53 -8.29 -11.82 7.56
N THR A 54 -8.32 -12.83 6.70
CA THR A 54 -8.21 -12.62 5.25
C THR A 54 -9.38 -11.78 4.71
N ALA A 55 -10.62 -12.07 5.11
CA ALA A 55 -11.79 -11.31 4.68
C ALA A 55 -11.74 -9.86 5.19
N GLY A 56 -11.27 -9.64 6.41
CA GLY A 56 -11.08 -8.31 6.97
C GLY A 56 -10.02 -7.52 6.20
N GLN A 57 -8.87 -8.14 5.88
CA GLN A 57 -7.84 -7.52 5.07
C GLN A 57 -8.37 -7.13 3.69
N TYR A 58 -9.12 -8.01 3.02
CA TYR A 58 -9.74 -7.68 1.74
C TYR A 58 -10.74 -6.53 1.84
N LEU A 59 -11.58 -6.50 2.88
CA LEU A 59 -12.54 -5.41 3.08
C LEU A 59 -11.83 -4.07 3.31
N GLY A 60 -10.87 -4.02 4.24
CA GLY A 60 -10.11 -2.81 4.52
C GLY A 60 -9.28 -2.34 3.32
N PHE A 61 -8.61 -3.26 2.64
CA PHE A 61 -7.80 -2.94 1.46
C PHE A 61 -8.65 -2.50 0.26
N THR A 62 -9.84 -3.07 0.08
CA THR A 62 -10.78 -2.61 -0.95
C THR A 62 -11.29 -1.20 -0.65
N ALA A 63 -11.51 -0.85 0.62
CA ALA A 63 -11.86 0.51 1.00
C ALA A 63 -10.72 1.50 0.72
N ILE A 64 -9.46 1.12 1.00
CA ILE A 64 -8.27 1.91 0.61
C ILE A 64 -8.23 2.14 -0.90
N LEU A 65 -8.42 1.08 -1.70
CA LEU A 65 -8.47 1.18 -3.15
C LEU A 65 -9.60 2.10 -3.62
N ALA A 66 -10.80 1.97 -3.05
CA ALA A 66 -11.95 2.78 -3.41
C ALA A 66 -11.71 4.28 -3.12
N VAL A 67 -11.16 4.60 -1.94
CA VAL A 67 -10.78 5.99 -1.59
C VAL A 67 -9.68 6.49 -2.53
N SER A 68 -8.70 5.66 -2.86
CA SER A 68 -7.59 6.04 -3.75
C SER A 68 -8.06 6.34 -5.17
N VAL A 69 -8.91 5.48 -5.73
CA VAL A 69 -9.53 5.66 -7.05
C VAL A 69 -10.46 6.88 -7.02
N GLY A 70 -11.28 7.02 -5.99
CA GLY A 70 -12.16 8.18 -5.81
C GLY A 70 -11.38 9.49 -5.75
N GLY A 71 -10.31 9.56 -4.96
CA GLY A 71 -9.43 10.72 -4.86
C GLY A 71 -8.75 11.07 -6.19
N ALA A 72 -8.28 10.05 -6.92
CA ALA A 72 -7.70 10.26 -8.25
C ALA A 72 -8.72 10.79 -9.27
N LEU A 73 -9.93 10.23 -9.29
CA LEU A 73 -11.00 10.67 -10.20
C LEU A 73 -11.48 12.09 -9.85
N LEU A 74 -11.65 12.40 -8.56
CA LEU A 74 -11.98 13.74 -8.11
C LEU A 74 -10.87 14.74 -8.45
N GLY A 75 -9.60 14.36 -8.26
CA GLY A 75 -8.47 15.19 -8.69
C GLY A 75 -8.50 15.47 -10.19
N ALA A 76 -8.75 14.46 -11.01
CA ALA A 76 -8.83 14.59 -12.46
C ALA A 76 -10.02 15.43 -12.95
N THR A 77 -11.13 15.50 -12.21
CA THR A 77 -12.30 16.31 -12.59
C THR A 77 -12.26 17.72 -12.04
N LEU A 78 -11.66 17.93 -10.87
CA LEU A 78 -11.65 19.23 -10.19
C LEU A 78 -10.43 20.09 -10.52
N LEU A 79 -9.34 19.49 -10.99
CA LEU A 79 -8.07 20.17 -11.22
C LEU A 79 -7.70 20.27 -12.70
N PRO A 80 -7.03 21.35 -13.12
CA PRO A 80 -6.50 21.43 -14.49
C PRO A 80 -5.48 20.31 -14.73
N PRO A 81 -5.37 19.75 -15.96
CA PRO A 81 -4.45 18.65 -16.25
C PRO A 81 -2.99 18.93 -15.87
N ALA A 82 -2.55 20.19 -15.96
CA ALA A 82 -1.23 20.63 -15.55
C ALA A 82 -0.96 20.50 -14.03
N ALA A 83 -1.99 20.37 -13.20
CA ALA A 83 -1.88 20.18 -11.75
C ALA A 83 -1.71 18.70 -11.36
N LEU A 84 -2.12 17.74 -12.20
CA LEU A 84 -2.04 16.30 -11.87
C LEU A 84 -0.62 15.79 -11.62
N PRO A 85 0.42 16.20 -12.39
CA PRO A 85 1.81 15.83 -12.11
C PRO A 85 2.27 16.23 -10.70
N TYR A 86 1.77 17.36 -10.18
CA TYR A 86 2.12 17.85 -8.84
C TYR A 86 1.60 16.95 -7.71
N PHE A 87 0.74 15.97 -8.01
CA PHE A 87 0.39 14.94 -7.05
C PHE A 87 1.61 14.11 -6.64
N GLY A 88 2.69 14.09 -7.44
CA GLY A 88 3.98 13.54 -7.06
C GLY A 88 4.65 14.23 -5.86
N LEU A 89 4.23 15.45 -5.48
CA LEU A 89 4.68 16.09 -4.24
C LEU A 89 4.15 15.39 -2.99
N LEU A 90 2.95 14.79 -3.04
CA LEU A 90 2.37 14.06 -1.90
C LEU A 90 3.28 12.91 -1.44
N PRO A 91 3.67 11.94 -2.30
CA PRO A 91 4.57 10.87 -1.89
C PRO A 91 5.96 11.41 -1.54
N ILE A 92 6.47 12.49 -2.15
CA ILE A 92 7.74 13.09 -1.69
C ILE A 92 7.63 13.59 -0.25
N VAL A 93 6.60 14.37 0.08
CA VAL A 93 6.39 14.90 1.43
C VAL A 93 6.21 13.76 2.44
N LEU A 94 5.45 12.72 2.08
CA LEU A 94 5.29 11.54 2.91
C LEU A 94 6.61 10.79 3.12
N GLY A 95 7.41 10.64 2.06
CA GLY A 95 8.73 10.03 2.13
C GLY A 95 9.70 10.81 3.02
N LEU A 96 9.73 12.12 2.90
CA LEU A 96 10.53 13.00 3.76
C LEU A 96 10.06 12.96 5.22
N ARG A 97 8.74 12.94 5.46
CA ARG A 97 8.18 12.80 6.81
C ARG A 97 8.56 11.44 7.42
N ALA A 98 8.46 10.36 6.65
CA ALA A 98 8.86 9.03 7.08
C ALA A 98 10.37 8.98 7.42
N ALA A 99 11.22 9.58 6.58
CA ALA A 99 12.66 9.69 6.84
C ALA A 99 12.95 10.49 8.13
N TRP A 100 12.23 11.60 8.35
CA TRP A 100 12.36 12.41 9.56
C TRP A 100 12.00 11.58 10.80
N LEU A 101 10.82 10.95 10.81
CA LEU A 101 10.37 10.15 11.95
C LEU A 101 11.36 9.01 12.24
N ALA A 102 11.83 8.31 11.21
CA ALA A 102 12.84 7.28 11.33
C ALA A 102 14.17 7.79 11.93
N TRP A 103 14.55 9.03 11.63
CA TRP A 103 15.72 9.68 12.21
C TRP A 103 15.49 10.14 13.67
N ARG A 104 14.28 10.62 13.99
CA ARG A 104 13.91 11.12 15.33
C ARG A 104 13.74 9.99 16.35
N ASP A 105 13.15 8.88 15.96
CA ASP A 105 12.91 7.72 16.84
C ASP A 105 14.20 6.96 17.22
N ARG A 106 15.35 7.31 16.62
CA ARG A 106 16.67 6.88 17.11
C ARG A 106 17.13 7.60 18.39
N ARG A 107 16.43 8.66 18.85
CA ARG A 107 16.87 9.49 20.00
C ARG A 107 15.99 9.42 21.25
N THR A 108 14.82 8.78 21.20
CA THR A 108 13.94 8.61 22.38
C THR A 108 13.03 7.41 22.18
N GLN A 109 13.33 6.28 22.83
CA GLN A 109 12.35 5.21 23.05
C GLN A 109 11.93 5.23 24.52
N PRO A 110 10.67 5.54 24.85
CA PRO A 110 10.04 4.97 26.04
C PRO A 110 9.88 3.45 25.81
N ALA A 111 10.10 2.66 26.86
CA ALA A 111 9.84 1.23 26.83
C ALA A 111 8.35 0.96 26.50
N PRO A 112 8.04 -0.10 25.73
CA PRO A 112 6.64 -0.51 25.52
C PRO A 112 6.05 -0.89 26.88
N THR A 113 4.91 -0.29 27.24
CA THR A 113 4.09 -0.78 28.34
C THR A 113 3.31 -1.99 27.83
N ASP A 114 3.63 -3.16 28.38
CA ASP A 114 2.86 -4.39 28.18
C ASP A 114 1.50 -4.23 28.86
N ASP A 115 0.51 -3.71 28.13
CA ASP A 115 -0.89 -3.91 28.50
C ASP A 115 -1.44 -5.01 27.59
N PRO A 116 -1.58 -6.25 28.10
CA PRO A 116 -2.20 -7.32 27.34
C PRO A 116 -3.68 -7.02 27.28
N ALA A 117 -4.09 -6.21 26.31
CA ALA A 117 -5.49 -6.15 25.90
C ALA A 117 -5.94 -7.61 25.74
N THR A 118 -7.00 -7.99 26.45
CA THR A 118 -7.62 -9.31 26.37
C THR A 118 -8.16 -9.48 24.94
N LEU A 119 -7.33 -10.02 24.06
CA LEU A 119 -7.61 -10.06 22.62
C LEU A 119 -8.51 -11.24 22.32
N LEU A 120 -9.81 -10.94 22.26
CA LEU A 120 -10.79 -11.71 21.52
C LEU A 120 -10.23 -11.97 20.11
N THR A 121 -10.45 -13.18 19.59
CA THR A 121 -10.06 -13.53 18.21
C THR A 121 -10.52 -12.41 17.25
N PRO A 122 -9.63 -11.81 16.44
CA PRO A 122 -9.99 -10.65 15.64
C PRO A 122 -11.21 -10.94 14.78
N GLY A 123 -12.24 -10.11 14.94
CA GLY A 123 -13.40 -10.12 14.05
C GLY A 123 -13.01 -9.55 12.69
N THR A 124 -13.70 -9.98 11.63
CA THR A 124 -13.48 -9.47 10.26
C THR A 124 -13.51 -7.94 10.21
N TRP A 125 -14.44 -7.32 10.94
CA TRP A 125 -14.58 -5.86 11.01
C TRP A 125 -13.37 -5.19 11.67
N GLN A 126 -12.88 -5.75 12.78
CA GLN A 126 -11.72 -5.21 13.48
C GLN A 126 -10.49 -5.22 12.58
N VAL A 127 -10.25 -6.33 11.88
CA VAL A 127 -9.15 -6.43 10.92
C VAL A 127 -9.32 -5.40 9.81
N ALA A 128 -10.51 -5.28 9.21
CA ALA A 128 -10.77 -4.29 8.16
C ALA A 128 -10.51 -2.84 8.61
N VAL A 129 -10.92 -2.48 9.82
CA VAL A 129 -10.69 -1.16 10.41
C VAL A 129 -9.20 -0.91 10.63
N ILE A 130 -8.47 -1.90 11.17
CA ILE A 130 -7.01 -1.79 11.36
C ILE A 130 -6.30 -1.63 10.02
N THR A 131 -6.64 -2.46 9.02
CA THR A 131 -6.09 -2.35 7.66
C THR A 131 -6.34 -0.96 7.07
N PHE A 132 -7.58 -0.47 7.13
CA PHE A 132 -7.94 0.84 6.59
C PHE A 132 -7.22 1.99 7.32
N ALA A 133 -7.14 1.92 8.66
CA ALA A 133 -6.47 2.93 9.47
C ALA A 133 -4.95 2.97 9.21
N ASN A 134 -4.34 1.80 8.94
CA ASN A 134 -2.93 1.72 8.61
C ASN A 134 -2.63 2.17 7.18
N GLY A 135 -3.52 1.91 6.22
CA GLY A 135 -3.26 2.18 4.80
C GLY A 135 -3.36 3.63 4.35
N GLY A 136 -3.11 4.59 5.24
CA GLY A 136 -3.05 6.01 4.88
C GLY A 136 -1.88 6.32 3.94
N ASP A 137 -0.74 5.65 4.13
CA ASP A 137 0.41 5.72 3.23
C ASP A 137 0.14 5.02 1.88
N ASN A 138 -0.61 3.91 1.87
CA ASN A 138 -1.14 3.32 0.65
C ASN A 138 -1.97 4.34 -0.14
N ILE A 139 -2.93 5.03 0.49
CA ILE A 139 -3.73 6.08 -0.17
C ILE A 139 -2.83 7.18 -0.71
N GLY A 140 -1.87 7.65 0.09
CA GLY A 140 -0.92 8.70 -0.28
C GLY A 140 -0.04 8.36 -1.49
N VAL A 141 0.18 7.06 -1.78
CA VAL A 141 0.92 6.57 -2.96
C VAL A 141 0.00 6.21 -4.12
N TYR A 142 -1.17 5.64 -3.84
CA TYR A 142 -2.05 5.13 -4.89
C TYR A 142 -2.80 6.26 -5.60
N VAL A 143 -3.29 7.26 -4.86
CA VAL A 143 -3.94 8.46 -5.44
C VAL A 143 -3.08 9.12 -6.53
N PRO A 144 -1.82 9.51 -6.27
CA PRO A 144 -1.01 10.20 -7.28
C PRO A 144 -0.68 9.30 -8.48
N ILE A 145 -0.46 8.00 -8.27
CA ILE A 145 -0.23 7.04 -9.36
C ILE A 145 -1.49 6.89 -10.23
N PHE A 146 -2.66 6.76 -9.61
CA PHE A 146 -3.92 6.60 -10.32
C PHE A 146 -4.36 7.87 -11.04
N ALA A 147 -4.08 9.06 -10.47
CA ALA A 147 -4.43 10.34 -11.06
C ALA A 147 -3.77 10.59 -12.44
N VAL A 148 -2.59 10.00 -12.67
CA VAL A 148 -1.86 10.10 -13.94
C VAL A 148 -1.96 8.82 -14.79
N SER A 149 -2.77 7.84 -14.37
CA SER A 149 -2.93 6.56 -15.04
C SER A 149 -4.22 6.48 -15.84
N THR A 150 -4.21 5.70 -16.93
CA THR A 150 -5.45 5.38 -17.64
C THR A 150 -6.34 4.44 -16.80
N ILE A 151 -7.65 4.45 -17.04
CA ILE A 151 -8.60 3.54 -16.36
C ILE A 151 -8.19 2.07 -16.51
N ALA A 152 -7.70 1.68 -17.69
CA ALA A 152 -7.23 0.32 -17.95
C ALA A 152 -5.99 -0.03 -17.10
N THR A 153 -5.04 0.90 -16.97
CA THR A 153 -3.87 0.76 -16.09
C THR A 153 -4.28 0.63 -14.63
N ILE A 154 -5.23 1.45 -14.16
CA ILE A 154 -5.78 1.35 -12.79
C ILE A 154 -6.39 -0.04 -12.56
N GLY A 155 -7.11 -0.58 -13.54
CA GLY A 155 -7.65 -1.94 -13.48
C GLY A 155 -6.57 -3.01 -13.29
N VAL A 156 -5.43 -2.89 -13.97
CA VAL A 156 -4.28 -3.79 -13.78
C VAL A 156 -3.71 -3.68 -12.36
N TYR A 157 -3.54 -2.45 -11.85
CA TYR A 157 -3.07 -2.24 -10.47
C TYR A 157 -4.01 -2.89 -9.45
N ILE A 158 -5.33 -2.69 -9.59
CA ILE A 158 -6.32 -3.28 -8.68
C ILE A 158 -6.20 -4.82 -8.68
N ILE A 159 -6.12 -5.45 -9.85
CA ILE A 159 -5.99 -6.91 -9.95
C ILE A 159 -4.70 -7.38 -9.28
N VAL A 160 -3.57 -6.75 -9.59
CA VAL A 160 -2.26 -7.09 -9.00
C VAL A 160 -2.30 -6.92 -7.49
N PHE A 161 -2.90 -5.85 -6.98
CA PHE A 161 -2.96 -5.58 -5.55
C PHE A 161 -3.85 -6.59 -4.83
N LEU A 162 -5.01 -6.96 -5.39
CA LEU A 162 -5.90 -7.97 -4.80
C LEU A 162 -5.25 -9.36 -4.78
N ILE A 163 -4.44 -9.71 -5.79
CA ILE A 163 -3.59 -10.92 -5.75
C ILE A 163 -2.52 -10.78 -4.68
N GLY A 164 -1.88 -9.60 -4.61
CA GLY A 164 -0.90 -9.25 -3.59
C GLY A 164 -1.44 -9.43 -2.16
N VAL A 165 -2.69 -9.03 -1.89
CA VAL A 165 -3.36 -9.22 -0.59
C VAL A 165 -3.43 -10.70 -0.21
N ALA A 166 -3.73 -11.61 -1.15
CA ALA A 166 -3.71 -13.05 -0.87
C ALA A 166 -2.31 -13.52 -0.47
N ILE A 167 -1.29 -13.08 -1.21
CA ILE A 167 0.12 -13.42 -0.94
C ILE A 167 0.53 -12.87 0.44
N TRP A 168 0.16 -11.64 0.75
CA TRP A 168 0.46 -11.01 2.05
C TRP A 168 -0.27 -11.69 3.20
N CYS A 169 -1.52 -12.12 3.02
CA CYS A 169 -2.22 -12.90 4.03
C CYS A 169 -1.53 -14.25 4.27
N ALA A 170 -1.07 -14.92 3.21
CA ALA A 170 -0.30 -16.16 3.34
C ALA A 170 1.04 -15.92 4.06
N ALA A 171 1.75 -14.86 3.69
CA ALA A 171 3.01 -14.46 4.33
C ALA A 171 2.81 -14.10 5.80
N GLY A 172 1.82 -13.27 6.14
CA GLY A 172 1.47 -12.92 7.51
C GLY A 172 1.12 -14.15 8.34
N ARG A 173 0.33 -15.08 7.79
CA ARG A 173 0.04 -16.35 8.46
C ARG A 173 1.29 -17.20 8.70
N TYR A 174 2.23 -17.21 7.76
CA TYR A 174 3.51 -17.91 7.93
C TYR A 174 4.41 -17.24 8.99
N PHE A 175 4.44 -15.91 9.02
CA PHE A 175 5.24 -15.16 9.99
C PHE A 175 4.62 -15.09 11.38
N ALA A 176 3.33 -15.38 11.53
CA ALA A 176 2.67 -15.51 12.83
C ALA A 176 3.36 -16.56 13.72
N SER A 177 3.96 -17.60 13.14
CA SER A 177 4.76 -18.60 13.86
C SER A 177 6.25 -18.25 13.94
N HIS A 178 6.70 -17.15 13.32
CA HIS A 178 8.10 -16.72 13.25
C HIS A 178 8.25 -15.19 13.52
N PRO A 179 7.88 -14.70 14.72
CA PRO A 179 7.79 -13.27 15.02
C PRO A 179 9.13 -12.52 14.92
N ILE A 180 10.27 -13.22 15.09
CA ILE A 180 11.61 -12.65 14.91
C ILE A 180 11.82 -12.20 13.45
N ILE A 181 11.34 -13.00 12.49
CA ILE A 181 11.49 -12.70 11.05
C ILE A 181 10.56 -11.53 10.68
N ALA A 182 9.33 -11.50 11.20
CA ALA A 182 8.42 -10.37 11.01
C ALA A 182 9.04 -9.05 11.52
N LYS A 183 9.64 -9.07 12.71
CA LYS A 183 10.30 -7.90 13.30
C LYS A 183 11.57 -7.48 12.55
N ALA A 184 12.29 -8.43 11.97
CA ALA A 184 13.41 -8.12 11.09
C ALA A 184 12.95 -7.43 9.81
N LEU A 185 11.85 -7.89 9.19
CA LEU A 185 11.25 -7.28 8.00
C LEU A 185 10.80 -5.83 8.23
N SER A 186 10.06 -5.54 9.31
CA SER A 186 9.66 -4.15 9.62
C SER A 186 10.84 -3.25 9.92
N ARG A 187 11.95 -3.82 10.41
CA ARG A 187 13.19 -3.06 10.61
C ARG A 187 13.79 -2.57 9.28
N TRP A 188 13.38 -3.04 8.11
CA TRP A 188 13.80 -2.42 6.83
C TRP A 188 12.80 -1.37 6.32
N GLY A 189 11.53 -1.46 6.74
CA GLY A 189 10.46 -0.54 6.33
C GLY A 189 10.82 0.93 6.55
N HIS A 190 11.39 1.26 7.72
CA HIS A 190 11.78 2.64 8.05
C HIS A 190 12.83 3.28 7.12
N ILE A 191 13.52 2.51 6.28
CA ILE A 191 14.48 3.01 5.27
C ILE A 191 13.89 2.87 3.86
N VAL A 192 13.31 1.71 3.56
CA VAL A 192 12.79 1.38 2.22
C VAL A 192 11.61 2.28 1.86
N LEU A 193 10.69 2.52 2.79
CA LEU A 193 9.48 3.32 2.55
C LEU A 193 9.82 4.77 2.17
N PRO A 194 10.64 5.53 2.93
CA PRO A 194 11.04 6.87 2.54
C PRO A 194 11.67 6.96 1.13
N VAL A 195 12.61 6.05 0.83
CA VAL A 195 13.34 6.06 -0.45
C VAL A 195 12.40 5.79 -1.61
N ALA A 196 11.52 4.80 -1.47
CA ALA A 196 10.57 4.47 -2.51
C ALA A 196 9.56 5.60 -2.74
N LEU A 197 9.03 6.20 -1.67
CA LEU A 197 8.11 7.33 -1.73
C LEU A 197 8.69 8.54 -2.47
N ILE A 198 9.93 8.91 -2.14
CA ILE A 198 10.65 9.99 -2.82
C ILE A 198 10.87 9.65 -4.29
N THR A 199 11.28 8.41 -4.58
CA THR A 199 11.54 7.95 -5.95
C THR A 199 10.26 7.96 -6.80
N ILE A 200 9.16 7.40 -6.29
CA ILE A 200 7.87 7.37 -6.98
C ILE A 200 7.36 8.79 -7.22
N GLY A 201 7.42 9.67 -6.22
CA GLY A 201 6.98 11.04 -6.37
C GLY A 201 7.80 11.84 -7.38
N ALA A 202 9.12 11.68 -7.38
CA ALA A 202 10.00 12.27 -8.38
C ALA A 202 9.65 11.76 -9.79
N LEU A 203 9.40 10.46 -9.95
CA LEU A 203 8.99 9.88 -11.23
C LEU A 203 7.66 10.43 -11.74
N ILE A 204 6.68 10.65 -10.85
CA ILE A 204 5.38 11.25 -11.22
C ILE A 204 5.57 12.69 -11.71
N LEU A 205 6.39 13.50 -11.03
CA LEU A 205 6.66 14.88 -11.43
C LEU A 205 7.38 14.95 -12.79
N ILE A 206 8.42 14.13 -12.98
CA ILE A 206 9.23 14.11 -14.20
C ILE A 206 8.39 13.61 -15.38
N LYS A 207 7.77 12.42 -15.26
CA LYS A 207 6.98 11.83 -16.35
C LYS A 207 5.70 12.61 -16.65
N GLY A 208 5.14 13.29 -15.66
CA GLY A 208 3.97 14.14 -15.82
C GLY A 208 4.29 15.50 -16.46
N GLY A 209 5.57 15.84 -16.69
CA GLY A 209 5.95 17.11 -17.31
C GLY A 209 5.81 18.32 -16.40
N ALA A 210 5.85 18.14 -15.07
CA ALA A 210 5.69 19.22 -14.09
C ALA A 210 6.71 20.36 -14.27
N PHE A 211 7.89 20.04 -14.81
CA PHE A 211 9.00 20.98 -14.95
C PHE A 211 9.18 21.54 -16.37
N ALA A 212 8.32 21.16 -17.33
CA ALA A 212 8.47 21.51 -18.75
C ALA A 212 9.89 21.21 -19.32
N LEU A 213 10.52 20.16 -18.81
CA LEU A 213 11.84 19.64 -19.21
C LEU A 213 11.72 18.53 -20.25
#